data_AF-A0AAE3K8V9-F1
#
_entry.id   AF-A0AAE3K8V9-F1
#
_cell.length_a   1.000
_cell.length_b   1.000
_cell.length_c   1.000
_cell.angle_alpha   90.00
_cell.angle_beta   90.00
_cell.angle_gamma   90.00
#
_symmetry.space_group_name_H-M   'P 1'
#
loop_
_entity.id
_entity.type
_entity.pdbx_description
1 polymer ?
#
loop_
_entity_poly.entity_id
_entity_poly.type
_entity_poly.pdbx_seq_one_letter_code
_entity_poly.pdbx_strand_id
1 'polypeptide(L)'
;MIRLDLGDGLSVSIEDGGEKPFQYTISLHGGHVISYQTSADVRKPAGRVGVRNMVCRHVTDRSKANVEEQIQKEASKQASAIETICK
;
A
#
# COMPACT_ATOMS: atom_id res chain seq x y z
N MET A 1 2.65 -2.60 -11.28
CA MET A 1 2.08 -3.10 -10.01
C MET A 1 3.01 -2.68 -8.87
N ILE A 2 2.48 -1.99 -7.87
CA ILE A 2 3.20 -1.55 -6.66
C ILE A 2 2.87 -2.56 -5.55
N ARG A 3 3.87 -3.09 -4.85
CA ARG A 3 3.65 -3.96 -3.69
C ARG A 3 4.27 -3.34 -2.45
N LEU A 4 3.47 -3.16 -1.40
CA LEU A 4 3.93 -2.71 -0.08
C LEU A 4 3.98 -3.93 0.82
N ASP A 5 5.18 -4.26 1.33
CA ASP A 5 5.32 -5.25 2.38
C ASP A 5 5.26 -4.55 3.75
N LEU A 6 4.26 -4.91 4.55
CA LEU A 6 4.04 -4.29 5.86
C LEU A 6 4.58 -5.16 7.01
N GLY A 7 5.24 -6.28 6.71
CA GLY A 7 5.74 -7.24 7.71
C GLY A 7 4.71 -8.28 8.16
N ASP A 8 5.17 -9.28 8.91
CA ASP A 8 4.42 -10.45 9.45
C ASP A 8 3.34 -11.03 8.51
N GLY A 9 3.69 -11.17 7.23
CA GLY A 9 2.80 -11.74 6.22
C GLY A 9 1.67 -10.82 5.76
N LEU A 10 1.67 -9.54 6.14
CA LEU A 10 0.78 -8.51 5.63
C LEU A 10 1.42 -7.81 4.43
N SER A 11 0.70 -7.79 3.31
CA SER A 11 1.11 -7.05 2.12
C SER A 11 -0.07 -6.36 1.46
N VAL A 12 0.21 -5.25 0.78
CA VAL A 12 -0.77 -4.52 -0.03
C VAL A 12 -0.24 -4.48 -1.46
N SER A 13 -0.95 -5.14 -2.37
CA SER A 13 -0.68 -5.05 -3.80
C SER A 13 -1.56 -3.99 -4.41
N ILE A 14 -1.00 -3.19 -5.32
CA ILE A 14 -1.68 -2.05 -5.94
C ILE A 14 -1.49 -2.19 -7.44
N GLU A 15 -2.58 -2.48 -8.12
CA GLU A 15 -2.64 -2.54 -9.57
C GLU A 15 -3.08 -1.18 -10.10
N ASP A 16 -2.19 -0.58 -10.90
CA ASP A 16 -2.43 0.68 -11.60
C ASP A 16 -2.97 0.31 -12.99
N GLY A 17 -4.28 0.52 -13.19
CA GLY A 17 -4.98 0.28 -14.45
C GLY A 17 -4.77 1.39 -15.50
N GLY A 18 -3.89 2.38 -15.24
CA GLY A 18 -3.62 3.50 -16.14
C GLY A 18 -4.65 4.63 -16.05
N GLU A 19 -5.93 4.29 -15.84
CA GLU A 19 -6.98 5.22 -15.43
C GLU A 19 -7.52 4.82 -14.06
N LYS A 20 -7.76 5.80 -13.19
CA LYS A 20 -8.42 5.57 -11.89
C LYS A 20 -9.75 4.82 -12.12
N PRO A 21 -10.15 3.92 -11.19
CA PRO A 21 -9.61 3.72 -9.84
C PRO A 21 -8.44 2.72 -9.77
N PHE A 22 -7.55 2.92 -8.79
CA PHE A 22 -6.52 1.94 -8.43
C PHE A 22 -7.14 0.78 -7.67
N GLN A 23 -6.67 -0.43 -7.94
CA GLN A 23 -7.09 -1.62 -7.22
C GLN A 23 -6.05 -2.01 -6.17
N TYR A 24 -6.47 -1.98 -4.91
CA TYR A 24 -5.67 -2.35 -3.74
C TYR A 24 -6.11 -3.71 -3.25
N THR A 25 -5.18 -4.62 -3.04
CA THR A 25 -5.42 -5.96 -2.54
C THR A 25 -4.57 -6.16 -1.28
N ILE A 26 -5.23 -6.19 -0.12
CA ILE A 26 -4.61 -6.45 1.18
C ILE A 26 -4.59 -7.96 1.39
N SER A 27 -3.42 -8.54 1.61
CA SER A 27 -3.22 -9.96 1.87
C SER A 27 -2.59 -10.16 3.24
N LEU A 28 -3.21 -10.97 4.10
CA LEU A 28 -2.69 -11.35 5.41
C LEU A 28 -2.40 -12.86 5.45
N HIS A 29 -1.18 -13.24 5.83
CA HIS A 29 -0.67 -14.62 5.87
C HIS A 29 -0.93 -15.42 4.58
N GLY A 30 -0.99 -14.75 3.43
CA GLY A 30 -1.25 -15.37 2.13
C GLY A 30 -2.67 -15.93 1.94
N GLY A 31 -3.57 -15.78 2.91
CA GLY A 31 -4.91 -16.39 2.89
C GLY A 31 -6.08 -15.41 2.95
N HIS A 32 -5.97 -14.35 3.76
CA HIS A 32 -7.07 -13.38 3.88
C HIS A 32 -6.84 -12.22 2.92
N VAL A 33 -7.66 -12.17 1.87
CA VAL A 33 -7.52 -11.22 0.76
C VAL A 33 -8.73 -10.28 0.75
N ILE A 34 -8.48 -8.98 0.87
CA ILE A 34 -9.52 -7.95 0.75
C ILE A 34 -9.12 -6.97 -0.34
N SER A 35 -10.01 -6.77 -1.31
CA SER A 35 -9.78 -5.85 -2.42
C SER A 35 -10.61 -4.57 -2.30
N TYR A 36 -9.99 -3.45 -2.64
CA TYR A 36 -10.54 -2.10 -2.64
C TYR A 36 -10.27 -1.44 -3.98
N GLN A 37 -11.27 -0.77 -4.53
CA GLN A 37 -11.06 0.16 -5.63
C GLN A 37 -11.15 1.59 -5.09
N THR A 38 -10.11 2.38 -5.32
CA THR A 38 -10.08 3.77 -4.86
C THR A 38 -9.24 4.65 -5.78
N SER A 39 -9.61 5.91 -5.87
CA SER A 39 -8.85 6.95 -6.57
C SER A 39 -7.65 7.47 -5.76
N ALA A 40 -7.48 6.98 -4.53
CA ALA A 40 -6.36 7.27 -3.66
C ALA A 40 -5.06 6.73 -4.27
N ASP A 41 -4.08 7.61 -4.48
CA ASP A 41 -2.77 7.27 -5.03
C ASP A 41 -1.74 7.20 -3.91
N VAL A 42 -1.21 6.00 -3.62
CA VAL A 42 -0.20 5.78 -2.56
C VAL A 42 1.07 6.62 -2.72
N ARG A 43 1.38 7.07 -3.94
CA ARG A 43 2.53 7.95 -4.20
C ARG A 43 2.31 9.33 -3.57
N LYS A 44 1.05 9.72 -3.31
CA LYS A 44 0.67 11.00 -2.70
C LYS A 44 0.40 10.84 -1.20
N PRO A 45 0.66 11.88 -0.37
CA PRO A 45 0.39 11.83 1.08
C PRO A 45 -1.05 11.43 1.42
N ALA A 46 -2.03 12.02 0.72
CA ALA A 46 -3.45 11.72 0.94
C ALA A 46 -3.80 10.26 0.62
N GLY A 47 -3.16 9.66 -0.40
CA GLY A 47 -3.40 8.25 -0.72
C GLY A 47 -2.76 7.30 0.29
N ARG A 48 -1.57 7.62 0.82
CA ARG A 48 -0.95 6.85 1.93
C ARG A 48 -1.86 6.78 3.14
N VAL A 49 -2.51 7.90 3.49
CA VAL A 49 -3.50 7.95 4.57
C VAL A 49 -4.70 7.04 4.28
N GLY A 50 -5.18 7.03 3.03
CA GLY A 50 -6.24 6.13 2.59
C GLY A 50 -5.86 4.66 2.76
N VAL A 51 -4.68 4.26 2.27
CA VAL A 51 -4.16 2.88 2.39
C VAL A 51 -4.04 2.47 3.85
N ARG A 52 -3.43 3.32 4.69
CA ARG A 52 -3.30 3.08 6.13
C ARG A 52 -4.66 2.81 6.78
N ASN A 53 -5.66 3.62 6.47
CA ASN A 53 -7.00 3.46 7.04
C ASN A 53 -7.67 2.15 6.56
N MET A 54 -7.49 1.77 5.29
CA MET A 54 -7.99 0.49 4.77
C MET A 54 -7.31 -0.69 5.48
N VAL A 55 -5.99 -0.66 5.65
CA VAL A 55 -5.24 -1.70 6.35
C VAL A 55 -5.64 -1.80 7.82
N CYS A 56 -5.66 -0.68 8.55
CA CYS A 56 -6.02 -0.66 9.98
C CYS A 56 -7.48 -1.07 10.24
N ARG A 57 -8.35 -1.05 9.22
CA ARG A 57 -9.73 -1.52 9.34
C ARG A 57 -9.82 -3.05 9.43
N HIS A 58 -8.84 -3.77 8.87
CA HIS A 58 -8.87 -5.23 8.76
C HIS A 58 -7.79 -5.95 9.55
N VAL A 59 -6.77 -5.21 9.97
CA VAL A 59 -5.64 -5.71 10.76
C VAL A 59 -5.68 -4.99 12.10
N THR A 60 -6.36 -5.61 13.07
CA THR A 60 -6.66 -5.01 14.39
C THR A 60 -5.53 -5.14 15.40
N ASP A 61 -4.59 -6.05 15.14
CA ASP A 61 -3.43 -6.38 15.97
C ASP A 61 -2.24 -5.43 15.75
N ARG A 62 -2.32 -4.51 14.79
CA ARG A 62 -1.25 -3.57 14.47
C ARG A 62 -1.57 -2.15 14.89
N SER A 63 -0.57 -1.47 15.44
CA SER A 63 -0.68 -0.03 15.70
C SER A 63 -0.70 0.75 14.39
N LYS A 64 -1.57 1.75 14.33
CA LYS A 64 -1.70 2.67 13.20
C LYS A 64 -0.37 3.33 12.81
N ALA A 65 0.47 3.62 13.80
CA ALA A 65 1.79 4.21 13.61
C ALA A 65 2.75 3.26 12.88
N ASN A 66 2.77 1.97 13.24
CA ASN A 66 3.60 0.97 12.56
C ASN A 66 3.18 0.82 11.08
N VAL A 67 1.88 0.72 10.82
CA VAL A 67 1.35 0.62 9.45
C VAL A 67 1.72 1.86 8.62
N GLU A 68 1.64 3.05 9.20
CA GLU A 68 2.01 4.31 8.54
C GLU A 68 3.50 4.38 8.20
N GLU A 69 4.37 4.01 9.13
CA GLU A 69 5.82 3.96 8.93
C GLU A 69 6.19 3.01 7.79
N GLN A 70 5.62 1.79 7.76
CA GLN A 70 5.90 0.82 6.70
C GLN A 70 5.39 1.29 5.33
N ILE A 71 4.17 1.85 5.27
CA ILE A 71 3.64 2.42 4.03
C ILE A 71 4.56 3.53 3.51
N GLN A 72 5.04 4.40 4.40
CA GLN A 72 5.95 5.48 4.01
C GLN A 72 7.31 4.94 3.55
N LYS A 73 7.87 3.96 4.26
CA LYS A 73 9.15 3.32 3.90
C LYS A 73 9.08 2.66 2.52
N GLU A 74 8.05 1.85 2.28
CA GLU A 74 7.88 1.14 1.01
C GLU A 74 7.51 2.09 -0.14
N ALA A 75 6.69 3.12 0.11
CA ALA A 75 6.40 4.14 -0.89
C ALA A 75 7.66 4.94 -1.30
N SER A 76 8.53 5.28 -0.34
CA SER A 76 9.80 5.97 -0.61
C SER A 76 10.79 5.11 -1.40
N LYS A 77 10.89 3.80 -1.10
CA LYS A 77 11.72 2.88 -1.89
C LYS A 77 11.29 2.86 -3.36
N GLN A 78 9.99 2.89 -3.61
CA GLN A 78 9.45 2.87 -4.96
C GLN A 78 9.60 4.21 -5.69
N ALA A 79 9.57 5.34 -4.98
CA ALA A 79 9.96 6.63 -5.56
C ALA A 79 11.43 6.63 -6.02
N SER A 80 12.35 6.08 -5.23
CA SER A 80 13.76 5.91 -5.63
C SER A 80 13.97 4.92 -6.78
N ALA A 81 13.16 3.88 -6.88
CA ALA A 81 13.24 2.91 -7.99
C ALA A 81 12.87 3.56 -9.33
N ILE A 82 11.97 4.55 -9.33
CA ILE A 82 11.61 5.32 -10.53
C ILE A 82 12.72 6.30 -10.92
N GLU A 83 13.39 6.92 -9.94
CA GLU A 83 14.46 7.90 -10.19
C GLU A 83 15.74 7.27 -10.79
N THR A 84 15.94 5.97 -10.58
CA THR A 84 17.14 5.26 -11.09
C THR A 84 17.03 4.88 -12.57
N ILE A 85 15.82 4.84 -13.14
CA ILE A 85 15.59 4.47 -14.54
C ILE A 85 15.78 5.67 -15.50
N CYS A 86 15.87 6.89 -14.97
CA CYS A 86 16.03 8.13 -15.76
C CYS A 86 17.45 8.73 -15.71
N LYS A 87 18.49 7.94 -15.42
CA LYS A 87 19.90 8.38 -15.53
C LYS A 87 20.66 7.59 -16.59
#